data_AF-A0A2G2LGA3-F1
#
_entry.id   AF-A0A2G2LGA3-F1
#
_cell.length_a   1.000
_cell.length_b   1.000
_cell.length_c   1.000
_cell.angle_alpha   90.00
_cell.angle_beta   90.00
_cell.angle_gamma   90.00
#
_symmetry.space_group_name_H-M   'P 1'
#
loop_
_entity.id
_entity.type
_entity.pdbx_description
1 polymer ?
#
loop_
_entity_poly.entity_id
_entity_poly.type
_entity_poly.pdbx_seq_one_letter_code
_entity_poly.pdbx_strand_id
1 'polypeptide(L)' 'MDRFMTEIEMYAAAFGIQPTTVVQRAGAVSGKAWSNWLSGGSCSMRVADRIRKYMADNPPALKQDGEAA' A
#
# COMPACT_ATOMS: atom_id res chain seq x y z
N MET A 1 12.24 -4.22 -3.78
CA MET A 1 11.57 -3.07 -3.16
C MET A 1 10.65 -2.38 -4.15
N ASP A 2 11.11 -2.18 -5.38
CA ASP A 2 10.35 -1.63 -6.52
C ASP A 2 8.93 -2.21 -6.68
N ARG A 3 8.80 -3.53 -6.92
CA ARG A 3 7.49 -4.21 -7.02
C ARG A 3 6.55 -3.96 -5.83
N PHE A 4 7.08 -3.89 -4.62
CA PHE A 4 6.28 -3.68 -3.41
C PHE A 4 5.77 -2.24 -3.32
N MET A 5 6.57 -1.26 -3.74
CA MET A 5 6.12 0.13 -3.84
C MET A 5 5.05 0.29 -4.91
N THR A 6 5.21 -0.37 -6.07
CA THR A 6 4.19 -0.38 -7.14
C THR A 6 2.85 -0.95 -6.65
N GLU A 7 2.86 -2.05 -5.88
CA GLU A 7 1.65 -2.63 -5.28
C GLU A 7 0.91 -1.61 -4.39
N ILE A 8 1.65 -0.87 -3.56
CA ILE A 8 1.09 0.17 -2.69
C ILE A 8 0.58 1.36 -3.50
N GLU A 9 1.29 1.76 -4.56
CA GLU A 9 0.86 2.85 -5.45
C GLU A 9 -0.44 2.52 -6.18
N MET A 10 -0.56 1.31 -6.73
CA MET A 10 -1.79 0.85 -7.37
C MET A 10 -2.96 0.80 -6.39
N TYR A 11 -2.72 0.28 -5.19
CA TYR A 11 -3.72 0.27 -4.13
C TYR A 11 -4.12 1.70 -3.76
N ALA A 12 -3.17 2.60 -3.53
CA ALA A 12 -3.42 3.99 -3.19
C ALA A 12 -4.24 4.71 -4.28
N ALA A 13 -3.89 4.47 -5.56
CA ALA A 13 -4.61 5.00 -6.71
C ALA A 13 -6.06 4.50 -6.77
N ALA A 14 -6.32 3.22 -6.44
CA ALA A 14 -7.67 2.68 -6.38
C ALA A 14 -8.55 3.36 -5.31
N PHE A 15 -7.94 3.85 -4.23
CA PHE A 15 -8.61 4.63 -3.17
C PHE A 15 -8.58 6.14 -3.40
N GLY A 16 -7.87 6.63 -4.43
CA GLY A 16 -7.63 8.06 -4.65
C GLY A 16 -6.82 8.73 -3.53
N ILE A 17 -5.99 7.97 -2.82
CA ILE A 17 -5.14 8.47 -1.73
C ILE A 17 -3.66 8.39 -2.10
N GLN A 18 -2.82 9.05 -1.31
CA GLN A 18 -1.38 8.94 -1.48
C GLN A 18 -0.85 7.59 -0.92
N PRO A 19 0.20 7.01 -1.54
CA PRO A 19 0.86 5.80 -1.04
C PRO A 19 1.33 5.95 0.42
N THR A 20 1.84 7.13 0.78
CA THR A 20 2.22 7.53 2.15
C THR A 20 1.09 7.32 3.15
N THR A 21 -0.15 7.60 2.76
CA THR A 21 -1.35 7.40 3.58
C THR A 21 -1.63 5.92 3.81
N VAL A 22 -1.42 5.06 2.80
CA VAL A 22 -1.61 3.61 2.93
C VAL A 22 -0.64 3.03 3.95
N VAL A 23 0.64 3.38 3.85
CA VAL A 23 1.68 2.91 4.78
C VAL A 23 1.47 3.41 6.21
N GLN A 24 0.99 4.66 6.37
CA GLN A 24 0.63 5.22 7.66
C GLN A 24 -0.58 4.51 8.27
N ARG A 25 -1.63 4.27 7.48
CA ARG A 25 -2.86 3.57 7.92
C ARG A 25 -2.60 2.12 8.28
N ALA A 26 -1.66 1.47 7.59
CA ALA A 26 -1.21 0.13 7.96
C ALA A 26 -0.50 0.07 9.33
N GLY A 27 -0.28 1.22 9.99
CA GLY A 27 0.39 1.30 11.30
C GLY A 27 1.83 0.76 11.26
N ALA A 28 2.40 0.67 10.06
CA ALA A 28 3.65 -0.03 9.85
C ALA A 28 4.85 0.92 9.96
N VAL A 29 4.69 2.17 9.53
CA VAL A 29 5.77 3.18 9.47
C VAL A 29 5.26 4.62 9.50
N SER A 30 6.17 5.55 9.84
CA SER A 30 5.95 6.99 9.65
C SER A 30 6.15 7.40 8.18
N GLY A 31 5.59 8.54 7.76
CA GLY A 31 5.70 9.03 6.38
C GLY A 31 7.15 9.18 5.87
N LYS A 32 8.11 9.36 6.78
CA LYS A 32 9.55 9.42 6.48
C LYS A 32 10.11 8.11 5.94
N ALA A 33 9.53 6.96 6.32
CA ALA A 33 9.95 5.66 5.79
C ALA A 33 9.64 5.52 4.31
N TRP A 34 8.49 6.05 3.85
CA TRP A 34 8.14 6.05 2.42
C TRP A 34 9.15 6.86 1.61
N SER A 35 9.51 8.06 2.06
CA SER A 35 10.55 8.87 1.42
C SER A 35 11.90 8.15 1.36
N ASN A 36 12.27 7.43 2.43
CA ASN A 36 13.49 6.62 2.42
C ASN A 36 13.45 5.50 1.37
N TRP A 37 12.30 4.87 1.15
CA TRP A 37 12.14 3.84 0.13
C TRP A 37 12.26 4.41 -1.28
N LEU A 38 11.70 5.59 -1.54
CA LEU A 38 11.87 6.31 -2.81
C LEU A 38 13.33 6.64 -3.11
N SER A 39 14.15 6.88 -2.09
CA SER A 39 15.61 7.09 -2.22
C SER A 39 16.42 5.79 -2.38
N GLY A 40 15.77 4.64 -2.55
CA GLY A 40 16.42 3.32 -2.69
C GLY A 40 16.58 2.57 -1.36
N GLY A 41 15.99 3.07 -0.28
CA GLY A 41 15.97 2.38 1.01
C GLY A 41 15.11 1.12 0.99
N SER A 42 15.36 0.23 1.95
CA SER A 42 14.61 -1.02 2.12
C SER A 42 13.72 -0.98 3.37
N CYS A 43 12.74 -1.88 3.43
CA CYS A 43 11.93 -2.11 4.63
C CYS A 43 12.18 -3.51 5.19
N SER A 44 11.94 -3.70 6.49
CA SER A 44 11.96 -5.02 7.10
C SER A 44 10.77 -5.86 6.64
N MET A 45 10.94 -7.18 6.55
CA MET A 45 9.85 -8.09 6.14
C MET A 45 8.58 -7.92 6.98
N ARG A 46 8.71 -7.68 8.30
CA ARG A 46 7.58 -7.40 9.20
C ARG A 46 6.74 -6.19 8.78
N VAL A 47 7.38 -5.15 8.24
CA VAL A 47 6.70 -3.96 7.73
C VAL A 47 5.95 -4.29 6.45
N ALA A 48 6.61 -4.99 5.52
CA ALA A 48 5.98 -5.45 4.28
C ALA A 48 4.74 -6.32 4.56
N ASP A 49 4.84 -7.27 5.50
CA ASP A 49 3.72 -8.15 5.85
C ASP A 49 2.56 -7.40 6.49
N ARG A 50 2.82 -6.41 7.36
CA ARG A 50 1.75 -5.57 7.93
C ARG A 50 1.01 -4.79 6.86
N ILE A 51 1.73 -4.22 5.90
CA ILE A 51 1.11 -3.43 4.83
C ILE A 51 0.32 -4.35 3.89
N ARG A 52 0.85 -5.52 3.53
CA ARG A 52 0.10 -6.53 2.76
C ARG A 52 -1.15 -6.98 3.49
N LYS A 53 -1.04 -7.26 4.78
CA LYS A 53 -2.19 -7.61 5.62
C LYS A 53 -3.23 -6.49 5.63
N TYR A 54 -2.81 -5.24 5.80
CA TYR A 54 -3.70 -4.09 5.75
C TYR A 54 -4.42 -3.98 4.39
N MET A 55 -3.70 -4.10 3.27
CA MET A 55 -4.29 -4.07 1.93
C MET A 55 -5.26 -5.24 1.68
N ALA A 56 -4.98 -6.42 2.25
CA ALA A 56 -5.86 -7.59 2.16
C ALA A 56 -7.11 -7.46 3.05
N ASP A 57 -6.96 -6.91 4.26
CA ASP A 57 -8.06 -6.66 5.19
C ASP A 57 -8.95 -5.48 4.73
N ASN A 58 -8.42 -4.59 3.89
CA ASN A 58 -9.11 -3.43 3.34
C ASN A 58 -9.06 -3.47 1.81
N PRO A 59 -9.76 -4.41 1.14
CA PRO A 59 -9.75 -4.42 -0.30
C PRO A 59 -10.23 -3.05 -0.83
N PRO A 60 -9.61 -2.49 -1.88
CA PRO A 60 -10.22 -1.39 -2.60
C PRO A 60 -11.62 -1.81 -2.95
N ALA A 61 -12.58 -0.90 -2.73
CA ALA A 61 -13.87 -1.01 -3.35
C ALA A 61 -13.61 -0.91 -4.86
N LEU A 62 -13.17 -2.00 -5.48
CA LEU A 62 -13.53 -2.28 -6.84
C LEU A 62 -15.02 -2.03 -6.83
N LYS A 63 -15.45 -1.02 -7.57
CA LYS A 63 -16.77 -1.02 -8.15
C LYS A 63 -17.06 -2.48 -8.52
N GLN A 64 -18.05 -3.05 -7.85
CA GLN A 64 -18.80 -4.18 -8.39
C GLN A 64 -19.50 -3.65 -9.65
N ASP A 65 -18.75 -3.37 -10.70
CA ASP A 65 -19.23 -3.23 -12.06
C ASP A 65 -18.78 -4.50 -12.76
N GLY A 66 -19.48 -5.60 -12.48
CA GLY A 66 -19.14 -6.91 -13.03
C GLY A 66 -19.76 -8.14 -12.37
N GLU A 67 -20.98 -8.07 -11.83
CA GLU A 67 -21.88 -9.24 -11.83
C GLU A 67 -22.91 -8.96 -12.93
N ALA A 68 -22.58 -9.40 -14.14
CA ALA A 68 -23.51 -9.63 -15.22
C ALA A 68 -23.24 -11.05 -15.73
N ALA A 69 -24.04 -12.02 -15.25
CA ALA A 69 -24.54 -13.17 -15.99
C ALA A 69 -25.60 -13.91 -15.15
#